data_AF-A0A068RMQ2-F1
#
_entry.id   AF-A0A068RMQ2-F1
#
_cell.length_a   1.000
_cell.length_b   1.000
_cell.length_c   1.000
_cell.angle_alpha   90.00
_cell.angle_beta   90.00
_cell.angle_gamma   90.00
#
_symmetry.space_group_name_H-M   'P 1'
#
loop_
_entity.id
_entity.type
_entity.pdbx_description
1 polymer ?
#
loop_
_entity_poly.entity_id
_entity_poly.type
_entity_poly.pdbx_seq_one_letter_code
_entity_poly.pdbx_strand_id
1 'polypeptide(L)'
;MSPYKLYTEYCPSFLPLYRLLVAAICIFLFPFFILSTLVSGILGLIINRMVHPHTNAASSGGAAAAAATTTTATLTSATEDDDRHHNHIHHDDDDDEDDDPQDNMEYWLQRCSICFEAQLDLCLDYCRDQYCLDCFRRYVTNVVTSSWGLSVTKIRCPVCQDHIPQSEWSKFVPKSVVDQYNRFNQPYRSFSRCCPGCETEVMPCQRLQRSQPRRVHGVFKEYLLQCTEHHDHPRHRMLLRDLLPVYERQEWSSHTLLDVYKRTVHALKVLERDHASFIQPLAIAQQILCFDMKPDTWRKLQFIHIGQFPDIHCPECNMVFCLQCGNQQHPGSTCEQYMQNVVDHHAAPVEVIETFQWQLKNSRRCPSCSIMIQRDEGCNKVDCSLCGYCFCWACLSQWSDKCGFYHCSRSPTSEYANTSPEHSNAKTELGVPNVSSIQARLYPGINA
;
A
#
# COMPACT_ATOMS: atom_id res chain seq x y z
N MET A 1 -26.01 -4.06 5.13
CA MET A 1 -25.96 -5.54 5.18
C MET A 1 -24.52 -5.95 5.47
N SER A 2 -24.31 -6.72 6.55
CA SER A 2 -22.99 -7.04 7.11
C SER A 2 -22.25 -8.14 6.31
N PRO A 3 -20.91 -8.06 6.13
CA PRO A 3 -20.13 -8.91 5.21
C PRO A 3 -19.85 -10.35 5.68
N TYR A 4 -20.45 -10.81 6.78
CA TYR A 4 -20.18 -12.15 7.33
C TYR A 4 -20.96 -13.31 6.70
N LYS A 5 -21.82 -13.07 5.70
CA LYS A 5 -22.69 -14.11 5.11
C LYS A 5 -22.13 -14.87 3.90
N LEU A 6 -20.92 -14.57 3.42
CA LEU A 6 -20.38 -15.16 2.19
C LEU A 6 -19.44 -16.36 2.36
N TYR A 7 -19.17 -16.81 3.60
CA TYR A 7 -18.22 -17.92 3.84
C TYR A 7 -18.86 -19.28 4.12
N THR A 8 -20.18 -19.38 4.23
CA THR A 8 -20.87 -20.60 4.71
C THR A 8 -21.47 -21.51 3.63
N GLU A 9 -21.43 -21.15 2.35
CA GLU A 9 -22.16 -21.90 1.31
C GLU A 9 -21.34 -22.87 0.44
N TYR A 10 -20.04 -23.06 0.67
CA TYR A 10 -19.22 -23.93 -0.20
C TYR A 10 -18.24 -24.85 0.57
N CYS A 11 -18.76 -25.82 1.35
CA CYS A 11 -18.11 -27.13 1.60
C CYS A 11 -18.94 -27.99 2.59
N PRO A 12 -19.73 -28.99 2.15
CA PRO A 12 -20.57 -29.78 3.06
C PRO A 12 -19.82 -30.87 3.85
N SER A 13 -18.51 -31.06 3.66
CA SER A 13 -17.77 -32.21 4.21
C SER A 13 -16.79 -31.90 5.37
N PHE A 14 -16.58 -30.63 5.74
CA PHE A 14 -15.60 -30.24 6.78
C PHE A 14 -16.21 -29.66 8.08
N LEU A 15 -17.52 -29.37 8.10
CA LEU A 15 -18.19 -28.76 9.26
C LEU A 15 -18.28 -29.64 10.53
N PRO A 16 -18.44 -30.98 10.44
CA PRO A 16 -18.61 -31.82 11.64
C PRO A 16 -17.33 -31.93 12.48
N LEU A 17 -16.18 -32.09 11.83
CA LEU A 17 -14.87 -32.24 12.48
C LEU A 17 -14.43 -30.96 13.17
N TYR A 18 -14.63 -29.80 12.55
CA TYR A 18 -14.27 -28.51 13.15
C TYR A 18 -15.11 -28.20 14.40
N ARG A 19 -16.41 -28.50 14.39
CA ARG A 19 -17.28 -28.32 15.57
C ARG A 19 -16.91 -29.24 16.72
N LEU A 20 -16.53 -30.49 16.44
CA LEU A 20 -16.04 -31.43 17.46
C LEU A 20 -14.70 -30.96 18.07
N LEU A 21 -13.80 -30.43 17.25
CA LEU A 21 -12.48 -29.97 17.69
C LEU A 21 -12.57 -28.70 18.54
N VAL A 22 -13.43 -27.73 18.15
CA VAL A 22 -13.70 -26.53 18.95
C VAL A 22 -14.41 -26.88 20.26
N ALA A 23 -15.39 -27.80 20.23
CA ALA A 23 -16.06 -28.25 21.45
C ALA A 23 -15.10 -28.95 22.42
N ALA A 24 -14.19 -29.79 21.92
CA ALA A 24 -13.16 -30.44 22.75
C ALA A 24 -12.21 -29.41 23.38
N ILE A 25 -11.73 -28.44 22.60
CA ILE A 25 -10.84 -27.37 23.12
C ILE A 25 -11.55 -26.55 24.21
N CYS A 26 -12.83 -26.21 24.03
CA CYS A 26 -13.60 -25.50 25.04
C CYS A 26 -13.80 -26.34 26.31
N ILE A 27 -14.08 -27.63 26.20
CA ILE A 27 -14.28 -28.49 27.38
C ILE A 27 -12.99 -28.66 28.19
N PHE A 28 -11.84 -28.77 27.53
CA PHE A 28 -10.55 -29.01 28.21
C PHE A 28 -9.87 -27.74 28.71
N LEU A 29 -10.03 -26.58 28.07
CA LEU A 29 -9.32 -25.35 28.45
C LEU A 29 -10.13 -24.40 29.35
N PHE A 30 -11.46 -24.47 29.31
CA PHE A 30 -12.33 -23.61 30.13
C PHE A 30 -12.18 -23.83 31.65
N PRO A 31 -11.98 -25.07 32.16
CA PRO A 31 -11.72 -25.29 33.58
C PRO A 31 -10.42 -24.65 34.07
N PHE A 32 -9.38 -24.60 33.21
CA PHE A 32 -8.09 -23.98 33.54
C PHE A 32 -8.18 -22.45 33.64
N PHE A 33 -9.00 -21.81 32.80
CA PHE A 33 -9.25 -20.36 32.88
C PHE A 33 -10.03 -19.97 34.14
N ILE A 34 -11.00 -20.78 34.56
CA ILE A 34 -11.74 -20.55 35.81
C ILE A 34 -10.82 -20.75 37.01
N LEU A 35 -9.96 -21.78 37.00
CA LEU A 35 -9.02 -22.01 38.09
C LEU A 35 -7.97 -20.89 38.19
N SER A 36 -7.46 -20.38 37.07
CA SER A 36 -6.51 -19.26 37.04
C SER A 36 -7.12 -17.98 37.61
N THR A 37 -8.36 -17.66 37.25
CA THR A 37 -9.03 -16.44 37.73
C THR A 37 -9.40 -16.52 39.21
N LEU A 38 -9.77 -17.71 39.71
CA LEU A 38 -9.98 -17.95 41.13
C LEU A 38 -8.68 -17.84 41.95
N VAL A 39 -7.57 -18.40 41.44
CA VAL A 39 -6.26 -18.30 42.12
C VAL A 39 -5.78 -16.84 42.17
N SER A 40 -5.94 -16.08 41.07
CA SER A 40 -5.59 -14.65 41.05
C SER A 40 -6.48 -13.82 41.99
N GLY A 41 -7.79 -14.12 42.09
CA GLY A 41 -8.70 -13.43 43.00
C GLY A 41 -8.41 -13.71 44.48
N ILE A 42 -8.09 -14.96 44.83
CA ILE A 42 -7.72 -15.36 46.19
C ILE A 42 -6.37 -14.73 46.59
N LEU A 43 -5.40 -14.69 45.67
CA LEU A 43 -4.10 -14.05 45.91
C LEU A 43 -4.26 -12.53 46.14
N GLY A 44 -5.14 -11.87 45.37
CA GLY A 44 -5.47 -10.46 45.56
C GLY A 44 -6.11 -10.15 46.92
N LEU A 45 -6.99 -11.01 47.41
CA LEU A 45 -7.62 -10.87 48.73
C LEU A 45 -6.63 -11.09 49.88
N ILE A 46 -5.67 -12.01 49.72
CA ILE A 46 -4.60 -12.25 50.70
C ILE A 46 -3.64 -11.06 50.77
N ILE A 47 -3.24 -10.50 49.62
CA ILE A 47 -2.39 -9.31 49.54
C ILE A 47 -3.08 -8.10 50.17
N ASN A 48 -4.37 -7.88 49.90
CA ASN A 48 -5.11 -6.74 50.46
C ASN A 48 -5.26 -6.84 52.00
N ARG A 49 -5.35 -8.07 52.55
CA ARG A 49 -5.34 -8.31 54.00
C ARG A 49 -3.96 -8.13 54.66
N MET A 50 -2.88 -8.26 53.91
CA MET A 50 -1.51 -8.04 54.40
C MET A 50 -1.11 -6.55 54.40
N VAL A 51 -1.72 -5.73 53.54
CA VAL A 51 -1.42 -4.29 53.41
C VAL A 51 -2.20 -3.42 54.41
N HIS A 52 -3.34 -3.88 54.92
CA HIS A 52 -4.15 -3.14 55.91
C HIS A 52 -4.56 -3.99 57.11
N PRO A 53 -3.74 -4.06 58.18
CA PRO A 53 -4.18 -4.58 59.46
C PRO A 53 -5.02 -3.51 60.21
N HIS A 54 -6.16 -3.95 60.76
CA HIS A 54 -7.13 -3.16 61.51
C HIS A 54 -6.54 -2.07 62.43
N THR A 55 -7.12 -0.87 62.38
CA THR A 55 -7.23 0.02 63.54
C THR A 55 -8.72 0.28 63.85
N ASN A 56 -9.16 -0.22 65.01
CA ASN A 56 -10.42 0.14 65.64
C ASN A 56 -10.22 1.42 66.46
N ALA A 57 -11.14 2.39 66.35
CA ALA A 57 -11.55 3.25 67.47
C ALA A 57 -12.88 3.94 67.13
N ALA A 58 -13.68 4.14 68.17
CA ALA A 58 -15.12 4.37 68.14
C ALA A 58 -15.53 5.85 68.13
N SER A 59 -16.75 6.15 67.68
CA SER A 59 -17.88 6.64 68.53
C SER A 59 -18.77 7.71 67.86
N SER A 60 -20.10 7.48 68.01
CA SER A 60 -21.25 8.42 67.96
C SER A 60 -21.47 9.24 66.68
N GLY A 61 -22.65 9.36 66.07
CA GLY A 61 -24.02 8.94 66.36
C GLY A 61 -24.96 9.77 65.45
N GLY A 62 -26.15 9.25 65.11
CA GLY A 62 -27.26 10.09 64.63
C GLY A 62 -27.80 9.83 63.22
N ALA A 63 -28.72 8.87 63.14
CA ALA A 63 -30.03 8.85 62.46
C ALA A 63 -30.28 9.51 61.08
N ALA A 64 -30.83 8.66 60.17
CA ALA A 64 -31.95 8.89 59.23
C ALA A 64 -31.76 9.94 58.10
N ALA A 65 -32.34 9.88 56.89
CA ALA A 65 -33.40 9.10 56.28
C ALA A 65 -33.22 9.11 54.74
N ALA A 66 -34.00 8.27 54.06
CA ALA A 66 -34.08 8.12 52.60
C ALA A 66 -34.85 9.24 51.86
N ALA A 67 -34.54 9.44 50.57
CA ALA A 67 -35.40 9.79 49.41
C ALA A 67 -34.50 10.40 48.30
N ALA A 68 -34.37 9.86 47.09
CA ALA A 68 -35.33 9.74 45.98
C ALA A 68 -35.74 11.08 45.31
N THR A 69 -35.75 11.04 43.96
CA THR A 69 -36.51 11.86 42.98
C THR A 69 -35.86 13.20 42.53
N THR A 70 -35.33 13.36 41.29
CA THR A 70 -35.92 13.56 39.94
C THR A 70 -36.12 15.05 39.56
N THR A 71 -35.72 15.39 38.32
CA THR A 71 -36.20 16.48 37.43
C THR A 71 -35.83 17.93 37.84
N THR A 72 -35.59 18.90 36.95
CA THR A 72 -36.19 19.17 35.63
C THR A 72 -35.34 20.19 34.86
N ALA A 73 -35.34 20.08 33.54
CA ALA A 73 -34.94 21.13 32.60
C ALA A 73 -36.03 22.21 32.49
N THR A 74 -35.65 23.47 32.24
CA THR A 74 -36.56 24.48 31.68
C THR A 74 -35.81 25.35 30.67
N LEU A 75 -36.40 25.45 29.47
CA LEU A 75 -36.08 26.36 28.37
C LEU A 75 -36.76 27.71 28.58
N THR A 76 -36.12 28.80 28.13
CA THR A 76 -36.82 29.97 27.56
C THR A 76 -35.99 30.62 26.43
N SER A 77 -36.69 30.89 25.33
CA SER A 77 -36.38 31.58 24.06
C SER A 77 -36.11 33.09 24.26
N ALA A 78 -35.12 33.72 23.62
CA ALA A 78 -35.00 34.25 22.24
C ALA A 78 -35.46 35.72 22.06
N THR A 79 -34.56 36.58 21.58
CA THR A 79 -34.81 37.74 20.68
C THR A 79 -33.49 38.24 20.02
N GLU A 80 -33.48 38.22 18.68
CA GLU A 80 -33.02 39.22 17.68
C GLU A 80 -31.56 39.77 17.61
N ASP A 81 -30.95 39.55 16.43
CA ASP A 81 -30.10 40.39 15.53
C ASP A 81 -29.12 41.46 16.08
N ASP A 82 -27.84 41.43 15.66
CA ASP A 82 -27.28 42.26 14.55
C ASP A 82 -25.72 42.18 14.46
N ASP A 83 -25.21 42.62 13.32
CA ASP A 83 -23.86 42.55 12.73
C ASP A 83 -22.63 43.15 13.49
N ARG A 84 -21.44 42.58 13.16
CA ARG A 84 -20.07 43.16 13.06
C ARG A 84 -19.49 44.04 14.19
N HIS A 85 -18.35 43.61 14.76
CA HIS A 85 -17.06 44.35 14.63
C HIS A 85 -15.84 43.62 15.20
N HIS A 86 -14.68 43.94 14.62
CA HIS A 86 -13.32 43.65 15.10
C HIS A 86 -13.14 43.98 16.58
N ASN A 87 -12.35 43.16 17.29
CA ASN A 87 -11.61 43.63 18.45
C ASN A 87 -10.11 43.42 18.26
N HIS A 88 -9.48 44.55 17.92
CA HIS A 88 -8.11 44.89 18.29
C HIS A 88 -8.07 44.91 19.81
N ILE A 89 -7.24 44.09 20.46
CA ILE A 89 -6.94 44.26 21.88
C ILE A 89 -5.70 45.16 21.96
N HIS A 90 -5.91 46.35 22.53
CA HIS A 90 -4.88 47.25 23.01
C HIS A 90 -4.15 46.59 24.19
N HIS A 91 -2.83 46.51 24.10
CA HIS A 91 -1.94 46.36 25.25
C HIS A 91 -1.60 47.76 25.74
N ASP A 92 -2.03 48.08 26.96
CA ASP A 92 -1.42 49.13 27.77
C ASP A 92 -1.03 48.48 29.12
N ASP A 93 0.29 48.39 29.28
CA ASP A 93 1.13 48.52 30.47
C ASP A 93 0.87 47.74 31.77
N ASP A 94 1.99 47.16 32.22
CA ASP A 94 2.40 46.86 33.60
C ASP A 94 1.72 45.70 34.32
N ASP A 95 2.18 44.50 34.02
CA ASP A 95 2.56 43.51 35.06
C ASP A 95 3.69 42.64 34.50
N ASP A 96 4.90 42.78 35.07
CA ASP A 96 5.99 41.81 34.96
C ASP A 96 5.53 40.50 35.65
N GLU A 97 4.66 39.73 35.00
CA GLU A 97 4.41 38.33 35.36
C GLU A 97 5.44 37.47 34.63
N ASP A 98 6.30 36.84 35.43
CA ASP A 98 7.28 35.84 35.03
C ASP A 98 6.74 34.94 33.90
N ASP A 99 7.25 35.15 32.70
CA ASP A 99 6.95 34.37 31.49
C ASP A 99 7.55 32.95 31.67
N ASP A 100 6.88 32.12 32.49
CA ASP A 100 7.33 30.78 32.83
C ASP A 100 7.29 29.92 31.55
N PRO A 101 8.43 29.46 31.02
CA PRO A 101 8.47 28.64 29.81
C PRO A 101 7.66 27.33 29.92
N GLN A 102 7.24 26.96 31.13
CA GLN A 102 6.34 25.85 31.42
C GLN A 102 4.92 26.06 30.82
N ASP A 103 4.37 27.27 30.87
CA ASP A 103 3.02 27.59 30.35
C ASP A 103 2.96 27.53 28.81
N ASN A 104 4.07 27.85 28.15
CA ASN A 104 4.19 27.77 26.70
C ASN A 104 4.19 26.31 26.22
N MET A 105 4.82 25.38 26.96
CA MET A 105 4.83 23.96 26.58
C MET A 105 3.45 23.31 26.73
N GLU A 106 2.74 23.60 27.84
CA GLU A 106 1.41 23.05 28.10
C GLU A 106 0.39 23.49 27.03
N TYR A 107 0.50 24.73 26.56
CA TYR A 107 -0.28 25.27 25.44
C TYR A 107 -0.15 24.45 24.15
N TRP A 108 1.07 24.06 23.76
CA TRP A 108 1.30 23.26 22.54
C TRP A 108 0.90 21.79 22.73
N LEU A 109 1.03 21.24 23.94
CA LEU A 109 0.63 19.86 24.25
C LEU A 109 -0.89 19.64 24.12
N GLN A 110 -1.69 20.69 24.32
CA GLN A 110 -3.15 20.64 24.18
C GLN A 110 -3.64 20.94 22.76
N ARG A 111 -2.73 21.08 21.80
CA ARG A 111 -3.05 21.40 20.40
C ARG A 111 -2.69 20.31 19.44
N CYS A 112 -3.46 20.24 18.37
CA CYS A 112 -3.28 19.27 17.32
C CYS A 112 -1.89 19.39 16.69
N SER A 113 -1.11 18.31 16.70
CA SER A 113 0.24 18.27 16.11
C SER A 113 0.28 18.34 14.58
N ILE A 114 -0.86 18.45 13.91
CA ILE A 114 -0.97 18.56 12.45
C ILE A 114 -1.17 20.02 12.04
N CYS A 115 -2.12 20.73 12.67
CA CYS A 115 -2.40 22.14 12.35
C CYS A 115 -1.79 23.13 13.33
N PHE A 116 -1.37 22.68 14.52
CA PHE A 116 -0.85 23.52 15.60
C PHE A 116 -1.82 24.58 16.15
N GLU A 117 -3.09 24.52 15.75
CA GLU A 117 -4.12 25.51 16.10
C GLU A 117 -5.24 24.92 16.94
N ALA A 118 -5.93 23.91 16.41
CA ALA A 118 -7.14 23.36 17.02
C ALA A 118 -6.85 22.53 18.29
N GLN A 119 -7.81 22.55 19.22
CA GLN A 119 -7.81 21.66 20.39
C GLN A 119 -7.94 20.19 19.99
N LEU A 120 -7.46 19.32 20.87
CA LEU A 120 -7.51 17.86 20.71
C LEU A 120 -8.92 17.34 21.03
N ASP A 121 -9.57 16.72 20.05
CA ASP A 121 -10.90 16.08 20.18
C ASP A 121 -10.93 14.64 19.61
N LEU A 122 -9.75 14.08 19.29
CA LEU A 122 -9.55 12.71 18.86
C LEU A 122 -8.29 12.11 19.51
N CYS A 123 -8.40 10.87 20.01
CA CYS A 123 -7.28 10.07 20.52
C CYS A 123 -7.32 8.68 19.87
N LEU A 124 -6.19 8.22 19.35
CA LEU A 124 -6.08 6.88 18.75
C LEU A 124 -6.08 5.77 19.82
N ASP A 125 -6.69 4.63 19.52
CA ASP A 125 -6.93 3.54 20.45
C ASP A 125 -5.61 2.87 20.90
N TYR A 126 -4.66 2.69 19.97
CA TYR A 126 -3.44 1.91 20.22
C TYR A 126 -2.23 2.76 20.62
N CYS A 127 -1.83 3.72 19.78
CA CYS A 127 -0.65 4.56 20.05
C CYS A 127 -0.95 5.76 20.96
N ARG A 128 -2.23 6.06 21.24
CA ARG A 128 -2.69 7.19 22.08
C ARG A 128 -2.33 8.58 21.58
N ASP A 129 -1.78 8.70 20.37
CA ASP A 129 -1.57 10.00 19.74
C ASP A 129 -2.90 10.74 19.53
N GLN A 130 -2.86 12.06 19.67
CA GLN A 130 -4.04 12.92 19.70
C GLN A 130 -3.99 13.98 18.61
N TYR A 131 -5.16 14.29 18.05
CA TYR A 131 -5.32 15.27 16.98
C TYR A 131 -6.64 16.01 17.14
N CYS A 132 -6.83 17.07 16.37
CA CYS A 132 -8.18 17.48 16.02
C CYS A 132 -8.75 16.52 14.95
N LEU A 133 -10.04 16.22 15.04
CA LEU A 133 -10.78 15.28 14.22
C LEU A 133 -10.72 15.68 12.74
N ASP A 134 -10.75 16.98 12.45
CA ASP A 134 -10.71 17.49 11.09
C ASP A 134 -9.35 17.23 10.41
N CYS A 135 -8.25 17.44 11.13
CA CYS A 135 -6.92 17.12 10.60
C CYS A 135 -6.77 15.62 10.35
N PHE A 136 -7.19 14.78 11.30
CA PHE A 136 -7.13 13.33 11.12
C PHE A 136 -8.01 12.86 9.95
N ARG A 137 -9.23 13.37 9.84
CA ARG A 137 -10.15 13.06 8.73
C ARG A 137 -9.55 13.44 7.37
N ARG A 138 -9.01 14.65 7.27
CA ARG A 138 -8.38 15.15 6.03
C ARG A 138 -7.14 14.34 5.68
N TYR A 139 -6.31 14.01 6.66
CA TYR A 139 -5.16 13.13 6.49
C TYR A 139 -5.58 11.78 5.89
N VAL A 140 -6.51 11.06 6.54
CA VAL A 140 -6.98 9.76 6.05
C VAL A 140 -7.58 9.88 4.65
N THR A 141 -8.42 10.89 4.42
CA THR A 141 -9.04 11.13 3.11
C THR A 141 -8.00 11.33 2.01
N ASN A 142 -6.95 12.12 2.29
CA ASN A 142 -5.85 12.35 1.36
C ASN A 142 -5.05 11.08 1.10
N VAL A 143 -4.73 10.31 2.13
CA VAL A 143 -4.03 9.02 1.99
C VAL A 143 -4.82 8.06 1.11
N VAL A 144 -6.13 7.93 1.33
CA VAL A 144 -7.00 7.07 0.51
C VAL A 144 -7.10 7.57 -0.93
N THR A 145 -7.31 8.88 -1.12
CA THR A 145 -7.51 9.47 -2.46
C THR A 145 -6.25 9.39 -3.32
N SER A 146 -5.08 9.53 -2.71
CA SER A 146 -3.78 9.40 -3.38
C SER A 146 -3.32 7.94 -3.59
N SER A 147 -4.04 6.96 -3.03
CA SER A 147 -3.69 5.53 -3.06
C SER A 147 -4.29 4.76 -4.23
N TRP A 148 -4.06 5.23 -5.45
CA TRP A 148 -4.58 4.61 -6.68
C TRP A 148 -3.80 3.35 -7.12
N GLY A 149 -2.69 3.05 -6.46
CA GLY A 149 -1.86 1.87 -6.71
C GLY A 149 -2.57 0.53 -6.51
N LEU A 150 -1.87 -0.55 -6.84
CA LEU A 150 -2.32 -1.94 -6.68
C LEU A 150 -1.82 -2.59 -5.38
N SER A 151 -0.86 -1.96 -4.70
CA SER A 151 -0.42 -2.40 -3.37
C SER A 151 -1.41 -1.96 -2.30
N VAL A 152 -1.55 -2.76 -1.24
CA VAL A 152 -2.42 -2.40 -0.12
C VAL A 152 -1.86 -1.17 0.60
N THR A 153 -2.63 -0.09 0.61
CA THR A 153 -2.29 1.10 1.39
C THR A 153 -2.59 0.86 2.86
N LYS A 154 -1.56 1.02 3.69
CA LYS A 154 -1.68 1.01 5.15
C LYS A 154 -1.82 2.43 5.66
N ILE A 155 -2.91 2.72 6.37
CA ILE A 155 -3.07 3.99 7.06
C ILE A 155 -2.22 3.94 8.33
N ARG A 156 -1.40 4.96 8.53
CA ARG A 156 -0.45 5.06 9.62
C ARG A 156 -0.74 6.27 10.48
N CYS A 157 -0.32 6.22 11.72
CA CYS A 157 -0.29 7.38 12.58
C CYS A 157 0.62 8.47 11.96
N PRO A 158 0.15 9.72 11.82
CA PRO A 158 0.98 10.83 11.33
C PRO A 158 2.26 11.05 12.14
N VAL A 159 2.24 10.73 13.44
CA VAL A 159 3.36 10.97 14.37
C VAL A 159 4.23 9.72 14.51
N CYS A 160 3.73 8.65 15.15
CA CYS A 160 4.55 7.47 15.43
C CYS A 160 4.66 6.46 14.27
N GLN A 161 3.94 6.65 13.17
CA GLN A 161 3.92 5.76 11.98
C GLN A 161 3.39 4.33 12.20
N ASP A 162 2.84 4.06 13.38
CA ASP A 162 2.15 2.81 13.69
C ASP A 162 0.92 2.62 12.81
N HIS A 163 0.60 1.37 12.49
CA HIS A 163 -0.53 1.03 11.65
C HIS A 163 -1.86 1.22 12.39
N ILE A 164 -2.75 2.03 11.81
CA ILE A 164 -4.10 2.25 12.34
C ILE A 164 -5.06 1.28 11.63
N PRO A 165 -5.72 0.36 12.35
CA PRO A 165 -6.63 -0.60 11.75
C PRO A 165 -7.87 0.08 11.15
N GLN A 166 -8.41 -0.50 10.06
CA GLN A 166 -9.62 0.02 9.41
C GLN A 166 -10.82 0.14 10.32
N SER A 167 -10.99 -0.77 11.28
CA SER A 167 -12.04 -0.70 12.29
C SER A 167 -12.02 0.59 13.11
N GLU A 168 -10.87 1.24 13.22
CA GLU A 168 -10.68 2.48 13.98
C GLU A 168 -10.84 3.71 13.07
N TRP A 169 -9.98 3.89 12.07
CA TRP A 169 -9.99 5.12 11.26
C TRP A 169 -11.30 5.32 10.47
N SER A 170 -12.00 4.23 10.12
CA SER A 170 -13.27 4.30 9.39
C SER A 170 -14.39 4.96 10.19
N LYS A 171 -14.26 5.04 11.53
CA LYS A 171 -15.21 5.76 12.40
C LYS A 171 -15.19 7.27 12.16
N PHE A 172 -14.08 7.82 11.67
CA PHE A 172 -13.81 9.25 11.62
C PHE A 172 -13.94 9.88 10.24
N VAL A 173 -14.10 9.07 9.19
CA VAL A 173 -14.21 9.51 7.80
C VAL A 173 -15.58 9.14 7.19
N PRO A 174 -16.01 9.85 6.13
CA PRO A 174 -17.23 9.49 5.41
C PRO A 174 -17.18 8.08 4.83
N LYS A 175 -18.35 7.42 4.74
CA LYS A 175 -18.47 6.08 4.14
C LYS A 175 -17.91 6.00 2.73
N SER A 176 -18.04 7.06 1.92
CA SER A 176 -17.46 7.13 0.57
C SER A 176 -15.95 6.92 0.55
N VAL A 177 -15.22 7.45 1.54
CA VAL A 177 -13.77 7.27 1.70
C VAL A 177 -13.47 5.81 2.02
N VAL A 178 -14.26 5.18 2.89
CA VAL A 178 -14.13 3.76 3.23
C VAL A 178 -14.40 2.87 2.01
N ASP A 179 -15.44 3.18 1.23
CA ASP A 179 -15.79 2.44 0.02
C ASP A 179 -14.72 2.58 -1.06
N GLN A 180 -14.14 3.78 -1.22
CA GLN A 180 -13.00 4.02 -2.11
C GLN A 180 -11.76 3.23 -1.68
N TYR A 181 -11.42 3.24 -0.38
CA TYR A 181 -10.33 2.43 0.16
C TYR A 181 -10.54 0.94 -0.14
N ASN A 182 -11.75 0.42 0.11
CA ASN A 182 -12.06 -0.99 -0.15
C ASN A 182 -11.94 -1.34 -1.64
N ARG A 183 -12.37 -0.43 -2.53
CA ARG A 183 -12.23 -0.62 -3.98
C ARG A 183 -10.77 -0.67 -4.43
N PHE A 184 -9.92 0.24 -3.95
CA PHE A 184 -8.51 0.27 -4.34
C PHE A 184 -7.70 -0.89 -3.76
N ASN A 185 -8.07 -1.38 -2.58
CA ASN A 185 -7.38 -2.46 -1.88
C ASN A 185 -8.02 -3.84 -2.10
N GLN A 186 -8.95 -3.98 -3.06
CA GLN A 186 -9.58 -5.26 -3.38
C GLN A 186 -8.53 -6.31 -3.76
N PRO A 187 -8.60 -7.54 -3.21
CA PRO A 187 -7.66 -8.60 -3.56
C PRO A 187 -7.78 -8.95 -5.04
N TYR A 188 -6.64 -9.26 -5.67
CA TYR A 188 -6.55 -9.59 -7.10
C TYR A 188 -7.02 -8.47 -8.04
N ARG A 189 -6.89 -7.20 -7.64
CA ARG A 189 -7.12 -6.05 -8.53
C ARG A 189 -6.11 -6.07 -9.69
N SER A 190 -6.61 -6.21 -10.92
CA SER A 190 -5.80 -6.18 -12.14
C SER A 190 -5.21 -4.80 -12.37
N PHE A 191 -3.97 -4.76 -12.88
CA PHE A 191 -3.50 -3.61 -13.64
C PHE A 191 -4.46 -3.34 -14.80
N SER A 192 -4.68 -2.07 -15.09
CA SER A 192 -5.42 -1.61 -16.25
C SER A 192 -4.68 -0.48 -16.94
N ARG A 193 -4.93 -0.32 -18.24
CA ARG A 193 -4.39 0.78 -19.03
C ARG A 193 -5.40 1.15 -20.11
N CYS A 194 -5.54 2.45 -20.37
CA CYS A 194 -6.42 2.93 -21.44
C CYS A 194 -5.78 2.71 -22.82
N CYS A 195 -6.61 2.32 -23.79
CA CYS A 195 -6.21 2.26 -25.18
C CYS A 195 -5.86 3.66 -25.69
N PRO A 196 -4.70 3.87 -26.34
CA PRO A 196 -4.31 5.19 -26.84
C PRO A 196 -5.19 5.69 -28.02
N GLY A 197 -5.96 4.82 -28.66
CA GLY A 197 -6.82 5.19 -29.79
C GLY A 197 -8.27 5.54 -29.42
N CYS A 198 -8.81 4.97 -28.33
CA CYS A 198 -10.23 5.13 -27.98
C CYS A 198 -10.50 5.26 -26.47
N GLU A 199 -9.44 5.37 -25.66
CA GLU A 199 -9.50 5.54 -24.20
C GLU A 199 -10.16 4.41 -23.40
N THR A 200 -10.61 3.34 -24.08
CA THR A 200 -11.19 2.16 -23.43
C THR A 200 -10.20 1.57 -22.43
N GLU A 201 -10.65 1.34 -21.19
CA GLU A 201 -9.86 0.70 -20.15
C GLU A 201 -9.70 -0.79 -20.45
N VAL A 202 -8.45 -1.25 -20.62
CA VAL A 202 -8.12 -2.65 -20.89
C VAL A 202 -7.44 -3.27 -19.68
N MET A 203 -7.90 -4.46 -19.30
CA MET A 203 -7.35 -5.24 -18.18
C MET A 203 -6.72 -6.54 -18.69
N PRO A 204 -5.37 -6.62 -18.82
CA PRO A 204 -4.71 -7.79 -19.40
C PRO A 204 -4.79 -9.07 -18.56
N CYS A 205 -4.91 -8.92 -17.24
CA CYS A 205 -4.81 -10.04 -16.29
C CYS A 205 -6.10 -10.18 -15.49
N GLN A 206 -7.05 -10.97 -15.98
CA GLN A 206 -8.31 -11.22 -15.25
C GLN A 206 -8.32 -12.58 -14.58
N ARG A 207 -8.92 -12.66 -13.39
CA ARG A 207 -9.10 -13.90 -12.63
C ARG A 207 -10.57 -14.35 -12.66
N LEU A 208 -11.08 -14.68 -13.85
CA LEU A 208 -12.49 -15.02 -14.05
C LEU A 208 -12.85 -16.45 -13.62
N GLN A 209 -11.95 -17.41 -13.78
CA GLN A 209 -12.17 -18.83 -13.45
C GLN A 209 -10.92 -19.46 -12.85
N ARG A 210 -11.05 -20.21 -11.76
CA ARG A 210 -9.90 -20.93 -11.17
C ARG A 210 -9.44 -22.02 -12.14
N SER A 211 -8.17 -21.99 -12.53
CA SER A 211 -7.57 -23.04 -13.34
C SER A 211 -6.89 -24.07 -12.43
N GLN A 212 -7.02 -25.34 -12.78
CA GLN A 212 -6.31 -26.41 -12.08
C GLN A 212 -4.92 -26.59 -12.70
N PRO A 213 -3.86 -26.71 -11.89
CA PRO A 213 -2.51 -26.90 -12.40
C PRO A 213 -2.30 -28.15 -13.24
N ARG A 214 -3.12 -29.19 -13.01
CA ARG A 214 -3.16 -30.41 -13.83
C ARG A 214 -3.54 -30.15 -15.28
N ARG A 215 -4.23 -29.05 -15.60
CA ARG A 215 -4.52 -28.67 -16.99
C ARG A 215 -3.24 -28.31 -17.73
N VAL A 216 -2.41 -27.46 -17.14
CA VAL A 216 -1.10 -27.08 -17.71
C VAL A 216 -0.18 -28.29 -17.83
N HIS A 217 -0.17 -29.16 -16.82
CA HIS A 217 0.52 -30.46 -16.90
C HIS A 217 0.05 -31.31 -18.08
N GLY A 218 -1.27 -31.42 -18.29
CA GLY A 218 -1.88 -32.17 -19.39
C GLY A 218 -1.43 -31.63 -20.75
N VAL A 219 -1.45 -30.31 -20.93
CA VAL A 219 -0.94 -29.65 -22.15
C VAL A 219 0.52 -29.99 -22.41
N PHE A 220 1.38 -29.99 -21.38
CA PHE A 220 2.78 -30.39 -21.54
C PHE A 220 2.96 -31.87 -21.87
N LYS A 221 2.14 -32.77 -21.29
CA LYS A 221 2.18 -34.20 -21.62
C LYS A 221 1.77 -34.44 -23.07
N GLU A 222 0.66 -33.82 -23.50
CA GLU A 222 0.14 -33.93 -24.86
C GLU A 222 1.16 -33.44 -25.89
N TYR A 223 1.77 -32.28 -25.63
CA TYR A 223 2.80 -31.75 -26.52
C TYR A 223 4.05 -32.64 -26.57
N LEU A 224 4.51 -33.17 -25.43
CA LEU A 224 5.66 -34.08 -25.40
C LEU A 224 5.41 -35.34 -26.24
N LEU A 225 4.19 -35.89 -26.20
CA LEU A 225 3.78 -37.03 -27.03
C LEU A 225 3.83 -36.68 -28.52
N GLN A 226 3.29 -35.52 -28.91
CA GLN A 226 3.33 -35.06 -30.31
C GLN A 226 4.75 -34.86 -30.83
N CYS A 227 5.66 -34.30 -30.02
CA CYS A 227 7.08 -34.22 -30.41
C CYS A 227 7.70 -35.61 -30.60
N THR A 228 7.39 -36.58 -29.74
CA THR A 228 7.93 -37.94 -29.91
C THR A 228 7.46 -38.63 -31.19
N GLU A 229 6.29 -38.26 -31.71
CA GLU A 229 5.72 -38.85 -32.93
C GLU A 229 6.21 -38.17 -34.21
N HIS A 230 6.50 -36.86 -34.18
CA HIS A 230 6.76 -36.08 -35.40
C HIS A 230 8.18 -35.51 -35.52
N HIS A 231 8.87 -35.18 -34.42
CA HIS A 231 10.20 -34.58 -34.43
C HIS A 231 10.93 -34.78 -33.08
N ASP A 232 12.00 -35.57 -33.05
CA ASP A 232 12.80 -35.77 -31.83
C ASP A 232 13.83 -34.64 -31.62
N HIS A 233 13.49 -33.67 -30.78
CA HIS A 233 14.44 -32.64 -30.35
C HIS A 233 14.82 -32.83 -28.86
N PRO A 234 16.04 -33.31 -28.54
CA PRO A 234 16.47 -33.59 -27.17
C PRO A 234 16.32 -32.40 -26.20
N ARG A 235 16.52 -31.17 -26.69
CA ARG A 235 16.33 -29.94 -25.88
C ARG A 235 14.89 -29.76 -25.40
N HIS A 236 13.88 -30.04 -26.22
CA HIS A 236 12.48 -29.87 -25.84
C HIS A 236 12.06 -30.90 -24.79
N ARG A 237 12.51 -32.15 -24.97
CA ARG A 237 12.27 -33.23 -23.98
C ARG A 237 12.87 -32.88 -22.63
N MET A 238 14.09 -32.33 -22.59
CA MET A 238 14.71 -31.91 -21.33
C MET A 238 13.89 -30.82 -20.63
N LEU A 239 13.53 -29.74 -21.35
CA LEU A 239 12.74 -28.63 -20.79
C LEU A 239 11.40 -29.10 -20.20
N LEU A 240 10.68 -29.95 -20.94
CA LEU A 240 9.38 -30.46 -20.51
C LEU A 240 9.49 -31.48 -19.39
N ARG A 241 10.49 -32.37 -19.43
CA ARG A 241 10.73 -33.36 -18.37
C ARG A 241 11.04 -32.69 -17.04
N ASP A 242 11.68 -31.52 -17.05
CA ASP A 242 11.96 -30.76 -15.83
C ASP A 242 10.73 -30.02 -15.29
N LEU A 243 9.80 -29.62 -16.15
CA LEU A 243 8.58 -28.90 -15.77
C LEU A 243 7.42 -29.83 -15.40
N LEU A 244 7.28 -30.98 -16.08
CA LEU A 244 6.17 -31.91 -15.89
C LEU A 244 5.97 -32.36 -14.43
N PRO A 245 7.02 -32.80 -13.69
CA PRO A 245 6.89 -33.18 -12.29
C PRO A 245 6.45 -32.01 -11.40
N VAL A 246 6.91 -30.79 -11.69
CA VAL A 246 6.54 -29.59 -10.94
C VAL A 246 5.02 -29.38 -11.01
N TYR A 247 4.42 -29.49 -12.19
CA TYR A 247 2.97 -29.36 -12.37
C TYR A 247 2.15 -30.58 -11.94
N GLU A 248 2.73 -31.78 -11.96
CA GLU A 248 2.09 -33.00 -11.48
C GLU A 248 1.95 -33.00 -9.95
N ARG A 249 3.06 -32.70 -9.27
CA ARG A 249 3.18 -32.73 -7.81
C ARG A 249 2.71 -31.43 -7.16
N GLN A 250 2.62 -30.35 -7.93
CA GLN A 250 2.25 -29.00 -7.45
C GLN A 250 3.18 -28.50 -6.34
N GLU A 251 4.48 -28.76 -6.48
CA GLU A 251 5.53 -28.40 -5.52
C GLU A 251 5.89 -26.89 -5.57
N TRP A 252 4.91 -26.01 -5.62
CA TRP A 252 5.14 -24.57 -5.52
C TRP A 252 4.45 -23.94 -4.32
N SER A 253 5.12 -22.94 -3.78
CA SER A 253 4.57 -22.00 -2.82
C SER A 253 4.27 -20.67 -3.51
N SER A 254 3.65 -19.76 -2.75
CA SER A 254 3.51 -18.35 -3.17
C SER A 254 4.86 -17.67 -3.51
N HIS A 255 5.99 -18.20 -3.05
CA HIS A 255 7.33 -17.66 -3.34
C HIS A 255 7.94 -18.27 -4.60
N THR A 256 7.78 -19.58 -4.83
CA THR A 256 8.39 -20.28 -5.96
C THR A 256 7.55 -20.23 -7.23
N LEU A 257 6.25 -19.92 -7.12
CA LEU A 257 5.35 -19.87 -8.28
C LEU A 257 5.78 -18.84 -9.34
N LEU A 258 6.38 -17.72 -8.93
CA LEU A 258 6.89 -16.71 -9.87
C LEU A 258 8.04 -17.26 -10.72
N ASP A 259 8.91 -18.08 -10.14
CA ASP A 259 10.03 -18.70 -10.85
C ASP A 259 9.57 -19.88 -11.70
N VAL A 260 8.60 -20.67 -11.21
CA VAL A 260 7.93 -21.70 -12.02
C VAL A 260 7.30 -21.06 -13.26
N TYR A 261 6.61 -19.93 -13.10
CA TYR A 261 6.04 -19.18 -14.22
C TYR A 261 7.12 -18.72 -15.21
N LYS A 262 8.21 -18.08 -14.74
CA LYS A 262 9.30 -17.63 -15.63
C LYS A 262 9.92 -18.79 -16.40
N ARG A 263 10.23 -19.91 -15.73
CA ARG A 263 10.77 -21.13 -16.36
C ARG A 263 9.79 -21.71 -17.38
N THR A 264 8.50 -21.68 -17.07
CA THR A 264 7.43 -22.14 -17.95
C THR A 264 7.33 -21.29 -19.21
N VAL A 265 7.23 -19.97 -19.07
CA VAL A 265 7.15 -19.06 -20.21
C VAL A 265 8.41 -19.13 -21.07
N HIS A 266 9.58 -19.26 -20.45
CA HIS A 266 10.82 -19.47 -21.19
C HIS A 266 10.76 -20.74 -22.04
N ALA A 267 10.35 -21.87 -21.44
CA ALA A 267 10.18 -23.12 -22.19
C ALA A 267 9.16 -22.96 -23.32
N LEU A 268 7.98 -22.38 -23.05
CA LEU A 268 6.94 -22.15 -24.05
C LEU A 268 7.43 -21.32 -25.25
N LYS A 269 8.21 -20.27 -25.01
CA LYS A 269 8.79 -19.44 -26.09
C LYS A 269 9.85 -20.19 -26.90
N VAL A 270 10.66 -21.04 -26.25
CA VAL A 270 11.59 -21.92 -26.96
C VAL A 270 10.84 -22.89 -27.86
N LEU A 271 9.76 -23.49 -27.36
CA LEU A 271 8.95 -24.43 -28.14
C LEU A 271 8.19 -23.74 -29.28
N GLU A 272 7.64 -22.55 -29.05
CA GLU A 272 6.93 -21.75 -30.09
C GLU A 272 7.85 -21.42 -31.27
N ARG A 273 9.12 -21.09 -31.04
CA ARG A 273 10.08 -20.82 -32.12
C ARG A 273 10.20 -21.99 -33.09
N ASP A 274 10.17 -23.21 -32.58
CA ASP A 274 10.37 -24.42 -33.36
C ASP A 274 9.03 -25.01 -33.86
N HIS A 275 7.90 -24.66 -33.21
CA HIS A 275 6.57 -25.25 -33.45
C HIS A 275 5.42 -24.24 -33.32
N ALA A 276 5.51 -23.10 -34.02
CA ALA A 276 4.57 -21.98 -33.92
C ALA A 276 3.07 -22.34 -34.14
N SER A 277 2.78 -23.39 -34.91
CA SER A 277 1.41 -23.81 -35.22
C SER A 277 0.71 -24.55 -34.08
N PHE A 278 1.43 -25.08 -33.10
CA PHE A 278 0.91 -26.03 -32.12
C PHE A 278 0.88 -25.50 -30.68
N ILE A 279 1.75 -24.54 -30.36
CA ILE A 279 1.80 -23.94 -29.02
C ILE A 279 1.31 -22.50 -29.05
N GLN A 280 0.50 -22.16 -28.06
CA GLN A 280 0.02 -20.81 -27.79
C GLN A 280 0.54 -20.36 -26.42
N PRO A 281 1.76 -19.79 -26.32
CA PRO A 281 2.38 -19.49 -25.03
C PRO A 281 1.55 -18.57 -24.15
N LEU A 282 0.93 -17.54 -24.76
CA LEU A 282 0.08 -16.59 -24.06
C LEU A 282 -1.11 -17.29 -23.39
N ALA A 283 -1.82 -18.15 -24.12
CA ALA A 283 -2.99 -18.87 -23.61
C ALA A 283 -2.62 -19.80 -22.45
N ILE A 284 -1.49 -20.52 -22.54
CA ILE A 284 -1.02 -21.39 -21.46
C ILE A 284 -0.57 -20.56 -20.25
N ALA A 285 0.15 -19.46 -20.47
CA ALA A 285 0.60 -18.57 -19.41
C ALA A 285 -0.58 -17.92 -18.65
N GLN A 286 -1.66 -17.56 -19.36
CA GLN A 286 -2.89 -17.03 -18.76
C GLN A 286 -3.58 -18.05 -17.83
N GLN A 287 -3.46 -19.35 -18.09
CA GLN A 287 -3.99 -20.38 -17.17
C GLN A 287 -3.28 -20.33 -15.80
N ILE A 288 -1.99 -19.97 -15.76
CA ILE A 288 -1.21 -19.89 -14.50
C ILE A 288 -1.66 -18.69 -13.66
N LEU A 289 -2.06 -17.56 -14.28
CA LEU A 289 -2.67 -16.42 -13.58
C LEU A 289 -3.94 -16.80 -12.81
N CYS A 290 -4.57 -17.91 -13.20
CA CYS A 290 -5.80 -18.42 -12.62
C CYS A 290 -5.58 -19.45 -11.50
N PHE A 291 -4.33 -19.80 -11.17
CA PHE A 291 -4.03 -20.71 -10.06
C PHE A 291 -4.41 -20.11 -8.70
N ASP A 292 -4.45 -20.95 -7.68
CA ASP A 292 -4.63 -20.47 -6.32
C ASP A 292 -3.31 -19.97 -5.72
N MET A 293 -3.29 -18.71 -5.31
CA MET A 293 -2.11 -18.03 -4.78
C MET A 293 -2.54 -16.79 -3.99
N LYS A 294 -1.67 -16.29 -3.10
CA LYS A 294 -1.94 -15.07 -2.34
C LYS A 294 -2.07 -13.83 -3.27
N PRO A 295 -2.89 -12.83 -2.91
CA PRO A 295 -3.05 -11.60 -3.70
C PRO A 295 -1.73 -10.90 -4.05
N ASP A 296 -0.77 -10.83 -3.12
CA ASP A 296 0.53 -10.21 -3.38
C ASP A 296 1.38 -10.99 -4.39
N THR A 297 1.31 -12.31 -4.39
CA THR A 297 1.97 -13.15 -5.39
C THR A 297 1.32 -12.95 -6.75
N TRP A 298 -0.01 -12.92 -6.80
CA TRP A 298 -0.75 -12.65 -8.03
C TRP A 298 -0.43 -11.26 -8.59
N ARG A 299 -0.31 -10.23 -7.73
CA ARG A 299 0.12 -8.89 -8.12
C ARG A 299 1.52 -8.85 -8.72
N LYS A 300 2.47 -9.62 -8.18
CA LYS A 300 3.80 -9.72 -8.81
C LYS A 300 3.73 -10.48 -10.13
N LEU A 301 2.93 -11.54 -10.18
CA LEU A 301 2.78 -12.39 -11.36
C LEU A 301 2.16 -11.63 -12.55
N GLN A 302 1.15 -10.78 -12.35
CA GLN A 302 0.57 -9.97 -13.44
C GLN A 302 1.62 -9.10 -14.13
N PHE A 303 2.56 -8.50 -13.40
CA PHE A 303 3.58 -7.65 -13.99
C PHE A 303 4.68 -8.46 -14.68
N ILE A 304 5.04 -9.62 -14.14
CA ILE A 304 5.91 -10.57 -14.84
C ILE A 304 5.24 -11.05 -16.14
N HIS A 305 3.93 -11.32 -16.11
CA HIS A 305 3.16 -11.71 -17.29
C HIS A 305 3.17 -10.62 -18.36
N ILE A 306 2.82 -9.39 -17.98
CA ILE A 306 2.85 -8.21 -18.88
C ILE A 306 4.25 -8.00 -19.46
N GLY A 307 5.31 -8.16 -18.67
CA GLY A 307 6.69 -8.06 -19.19
C GLY A 307 7.08 -9.17 -20.17
N GLN A 308 6.39 -10.31 -20.15
CA GLN A 308 6.60 -11.41 -21.11
C GLN A 308 5.70 -11.34 -22.34
N PHE A 309 4.52 -10.75 -22.19
CA PHE A 309 3.49 -10.59 -23.22
C PHE A 309 2.95 -9.15 -23.17
N PRO A 310 3.72 -8.17 -23.67
CA PRO A 310 3.39 -6.75 -23.51
C PRO A 310 2.28 -6.28 -24.44
N ASP A 311 1.99 -7.01 -25.51
CA ASP A 311 1.09 -6.56 -26.56
C ASP A 311 -0.36 -6.99 -26.27
N ILE A 312 -1.32 -6.09 -26.46
CA ILE A 312 -2.74 -6.38 -26.27
C ILE A 312 -3.59 -5.71 -27.35
N HIS A 313 -4.66 -6.39 -27.76
CA HIS A 313 -5.72 -5.83 -28.61
C HIS A 313 -6.75 -5.10 -27.75
N CYS A 314 -7.09 -3.88 -28.15
CA CYS A 314 -8.24 -3.18 -27.59
C CYS A 314 -9.55 -3.89 -28.02
N PRO A 315 -10.46 -4.25 -27.10
CA PRO A 315 -11.71 -4.92 -27.46
C PRO A 315 -12.67 -4.04 -28.27
N GLU A 316 -12.56 -2.71 -28.17
CA GLU A 316 -13.48 -1.77 -28.83
C GLU A 316 -12.99 -1.33 -30.22
N CYS A 317 -11.72 -0.94 -30.35
CA CYS A 317 -11.17 -0.42 -31.62
C CYS A 317 -10.17 -1.36 -32.32
N ASN A 318 -9.89 -2.53 -31.73
CA ASN A 318 -8.93 -3.53 -32.23
C ASN A 318 -7.47 -3.06 -32.41
N MET A 319 -7.14 -1.84 -31.98
CA MET A 319 -5.75 -1.35 -31.97
C MET A 319 -4.89 -2.21 -31.05
N VAL A 320 -3.68 -2.54 -31.51
CA VAL A 320 -2.66 -3.22 -30.70
C VAL A 320 -1.73 -2.19 -30.07
N PHE A 321 -1.57 -2.27 -28.75
CA PHE A 321 -0.70 -1.36 -28.01
C PHE A 321 0.08 -2.09 -26.92
N CYS A 322 1.17 -1.47 -26.48
CA CYS A 322 2.06 -2.00 -25.47
C CYS A 322 1.52 -1.69 -24.06
N LEU A 323 1.30 -2.71 -23.24
CA LEU A 323 0.85 -2.61 -21.85
C LEU A 323 1.88 -1.94 -20.93
N GLN A 324 3.18 -2.05 -21.26
CA GLN A 324 4.24 -1.48 -20.43
C GLN A 324 4.34 0.06 -20.57
N CYS A 325 4.24 0.60 -21.79
CA CYS A 325 4.37 2.04 -22.05
C CYS A 325 3.04 2.73 -22.40
N GLY A 326 2.08 2.01 -22.96
CA GLY A 326 0.80 2.52 -23.46
C GLY A 326 0.85 3.15 -24.83
N ASN A 327 2.00 3.09 -25.50
CA ASN A 327 2.13 3.51 -26.89
C ASN A 327 1.80 2.34 -27.82
N GLN A 328 1.85 2.60 -29.12
CA GLN A 328 1.67 1.59 -30.16
C GLN A 328 2.62 0.39 -29.96
N GLN A 329 2.19 -0.78 -30.43
CA GLN A 329 3.02 -1.99 -30.43
C GLN A 329 4.38 -1.73 -31.08
N HIS A 330 5.45 -2.21 -30.45
CA HIS A 330 6.82 -2.02 -30.89
C HIS A 330 7.65 -3.31 -30.74
N PRO A 331 7.44 -4.30 -31.63
CA PRO A 331 8.06 -5.62 -31.49
C PRO A 331 9.57 -5.54 -31.70
N GLY A 332 10.32 -6.26 -30.86
CA GLY A 332 11.77 -6.34 -30.95
C GLY A 332 12.53 -5.13 -30.38
N SER A 333 11.84 -4.11 -29.89
CA SER A 333 12.44 -2.97 -29.20
C SER A 333 11.88 -2.79 -27.79
N THR A 334 12.72 -2.26 -26.89
CA THR A 334 12.25 -1.83 -25.57
C THR A 334 11.38 -0.57 -25.71
N CYS A 335 10.58 -0.29 -24.68
CA CYS A 335 9.78 0.93 -24.66
C CYS A 335 10.63 2.19 -24.79
N GLU A 336 11.82 2.22 -24.18
CA GLU A 336 12.78 3.31 -24.29
C GLU A 336 13.35 3.46 -25.69
N GLN A 337 13.70 2.35 -26.34
CA GLN A 337 14.17 2.37 -27.73
C GLN A 337 13.09 2.88 -28.68
N TYR A 338 11.84 2.47 -28.47
CA TYR A 338 10.70 3.00 -29.22
C TYR A 338 10.56 4.52 -29.02
N MET A 339 10.56 5.01 -27.78
CA MET A 339 10.47 6.44 -27.50
C MET A 339 11.63 7.20 -28.14
N GLN A 340 12.86 6.69 -28.03
CA GLN A 340 14.04 7.30 -28.64
C GLN A 340 13.94 7.35 -30.17
N ASN A 341 13.46 6.27 -30.81
CA ASN A 341 13.24 6.23 -32.24
C ASN A 341 12.21 7.28 -32.71
N VAL A 342 11.11 7.44 -31.98
CA VAL A 342 10.10 8.47 -32.26
C VAL A 342 10.71 9.88 -32.19
N VAL A 343 11.58 10.11 -31.19
CA VAL A 343 12.30 11.38 -31.03
C VAL A 343 13.27 11.63 -32.17
N ASP A 344 14.14 10.66 -32.48
CA ASP A 344 15.22 10.82 -33.46
C ASP A 344 14.70 10.99 -34.90
N HIS A 345 13.57 10.36 -35.22
CA HIS A 345 12.97 10.40 -36.55
C HIS A 345 11.80 11.36 -36.69
N HIS A 346 11.48 12.13 -35.63
CA HIS A 346 10.33 13.03 -35.59
C HIS A 346 9.01 12.34 -36.03
N ALA A 347 8.79 11.11 -35.57
CA ALA A 347 7.69 10.24 -36.03
C ALA A 347 6.35 10.46 -35.31
N ALA A 348 6.19 11.59 -34.61
CA ALA A 348 4.99 11.96 -33.86
C ALA A 348 4.82 13.50 -33.82
N PRO A 349 3.67 14.04 -33.37
CA PRO A 349 3.51 15.47 -33.14
C PRO A 349 4.57 16.02 -32.18
N VAL A 350 4.91 17.31 -32.32
CA VAL A 350 5.97 17.99 -31.56
C VAL A 350 5.77 17.82 -30.05
N GLU A 351 4.55 17.99 -29.55
CA GLU A 351 4.21 17.84 -28.13
C GLU A 351 4.54 16.43 -27.58
N VAL A 352 4.32 15.39 -28.39
CA VAL A 352 4.63 13.99 -28.01
C VAL A 352 6.14 13.77 -28.00
N ILE A 353 6.86 14.33 -28.98
CA ILE A 353 8.32 14.25 -29.05
C ILE A 353 8.96 14.92 -27.84
N GLU A 354 8.53 16.15 -27.50
CA GLU A 354 9.01 16.88 -26.32
C GLU A 354 8.73 16.10 -25.03
N THR A 355 7.53 15.50 -24.93
CA THR A 355 7.16 14.64 -23.79
C THR A 355 8.10 13.44 -23.68
N PHE A 356 8.38 12.72 -24.78
CA PHE A 356 9.27 11.57 -24.78
C PHE A 356 10.72 11.96 -24.47
N GLN A 357 11.22 13.05 -25.03
CA GLN A 357 12.54 13.60 -24.71
C GLN A 357 12.67 13.88 -23.21
N TRP A 358 11.66 14.53 -22.63
CA TRP A 358 11.65 14.84 -21.21
C TRP A 358 11.60 13.56 -20.36
N GLN A 359 10.77 12.59 -20.73
CA GLN A 359 10.64 11.31 -20.02
C GLN A 359 11.94 10.50 -20.05
N LEU A 360 12.59 10.39 -21.21
CA LEU A 360 13.85 9.67 -21.38
C LEU A 360 14.99 10.30 -20.54
N LYS A 361 14.97 11.63 -20.39
CA LYS A 361 15.99 12.36 -19.62
C LYS A 361 15.75 12.36 -18.12
N ASN A 362 14.51 12.52 -17.67
CA ASN A 362 14.19 12.86 -16.28
C ASN A 362 13.51 11.72 -15.49
N SER A 363 13.19 10.60 -16.15
CA SER A 363 12.45 9.51 -15.52
C SER A 363 13.14 8.16 -15.69
N ARG A 364 12.82 7.22 -14.80
CA ARG A 364 13.22 5.80 -14.92
C ARG A 364 12.04 4.89 -14.76
N ARG A 365 12.10 3.72 -15.39
CA ARG A 365 11.06 2.70 -15.23
C ARG A 365 11.17 1.98 -13.89
N CYS A 366 10.03 1.73 -13.27
CA CYS A 366 9.94 0.72 -12.22
C CYS A 366 10.34 -0.66 -12.78
N PRO A 367 11.30 -1.37 -12.17
CA PRO A 367 11.74 -2.70 -12.64
C PRO A 367 10.65 -3.77 -12.58
N SER A 368 9.60 -3.55 -11.78
CA SER A 368 8.48 -4.47 -11.65
C SER A 368 7.36 -4.14 -12.64
N CYS A 369 6.77 -2.95 -12.59
CA CYS A 369 5.56 -2.62 -13.36
C CYS A 369 5.81 -1.72 -14.57
N SER A 370 7.05 -1.32 -14.82
CA SER A 370 7.43 -0.50 -15.98
C SER A 370 6.78 0.88 -16.08
N ILE A 371 6.16 1.40 -15.00
CA ILE A 371 5.72 2.80 -14.96
C ILE A 371 6.95 3.73 -14.92
N MET A 372 6.89 4.85 -15.65
CA MET A 372 7.91 5.89 -15.57
C MET A 372 7.75 6.65 -14.27
N ILE A 373 8.83 6.76 -13.52
CA ILE A 373 8.90 7.46 -12.23
C ILE A 373 9.91 8.59 -12.41
N GLN A 374 9.50 9.81 -12.05
CA GLN A 374 10.40 10.93 -11.80
C GLN A 374 10.88 10.86 -10.35
N ARG A 375 12.14 11.25 -10.11
CA ARG A 375 12.69 11.34 -8.76
C ARG A 375 12.81 12.81 -8.36
N ASP A 376 12.23 13.16 -7.21
CA ASP A 376 12.16 14.55 -6.74
C ASP A 376 13.31 14.97 -5.78
N GLU A 377 14.26 14.07 -5.43
CA GLU A 377 15.70 14.31 -5.10
C GLU A 377 16.29 13.33 -4.05
N GLY A 378 17.63 13.20 -4.06
CA GLY A 378 18.49 12.69 -2.97
C GLY A 378 18.51 11.18 -2.69
N CYS A 379 17.34 10.55 -2.55
CA CYS A 379 17.24 9.18 -2.06
C CYS A 379 17.25 8.15 -3.19
N ASN A 380 18.09 7.12 -3.05
CA ASN A 380 18.12 5.97 -3.96
C ASN A 380 16.99 4.98 -3.67
N LYS A 381 16.37 5.00 -2.48
CA LYS A 381 15.25 4.11 -2.17
C LYS A 381 13.97 4.65 -2.80
N VAL A 382 13.43 3.90 -3.74
CA VAL A 382 12.19 4.26 -4.43
C VAL A 382 11.13 3.22 -4.12
N ASP A 383 10.00 3.68 -3.58
CA ASP A 383 8.79 2.89 -3.35
C ASP A 383 7.79 3.21 -4.47
N CYS A 384 7.61 2.29 -5.43
CA CYS A 384 6.74 2.54 -6.58
C CYS A 384 5.27 2.68 -6.16
N SER A 385 4.66 3.84 -6.43
CA SER A 385 3.26 4.14 -6.08
C SER A 385 2.24 3.22 -6.75
N LEU A 386 2.53 2.72 -7.96
CA LEU A 386 1.63 1.81 -8.67
C LEU A 386 1.67 0.38 -8.14
N CYS A 387 2.85 -0.23 -7.97
CA CYS A 387 2.95 -1.67 -7.66
C CYS A 387 3.46 -2.00 -6.25
N GLY A 388 3.97 -1.00 -5.52
CA GLY A 388 4.60 -1.15 -4.21
C GLY A 388 5.98 -1.80 -4.23
N TYR A 389 6.62 -1.93 -5.40
CA TYR A 389 7.97 -2.48 -5.49
C TYR A 389 9.01 -1.47 -5.00
N CYS A 390 9.81 -1.89 -4.02
CA CYS A 390 10.91 -1.12 -3.45
C CYS A 390 12.21 -1.43 -4.21
N PHE A 391 12.81 -0.42 -4.85
CA PHE A 391 14.03 -0.61 -5.64
C PHE A 391 15.03 0.53 -5.45
N CYS A 392 16.27 0.28 -5.84
CA CYS A 392 17.33 1.28 -5.87
C CYS A 392 17.30 2.05 -7.19
N TRP A 393 17.19 3.37 -7.13
CA TRP A 393 17.21 4.25 -8.31
C TRP A 393 18.49 4.10 -9.15
N ALA A 394 19.63 3.95 -8.49
CA ALA A 394 20.93 3.87 -9.15
C ALA A 394 21.12 2.55 -9.91
N CYS A 395 20.90 1.41 -9.26
CA CYS A 395 21.18 0.08 -9.85
C CYS A 395 19.93 -0.66 -10.36
N LEU A 396 18.74 -0.09 -10.20
CA LEU A 396 17.44 -0.65 -10.60
C LEU A 396 17.13 -2.04 -10.04
N SER A 397 17.89 -2.49 -9.05
CA SER A 397 17.69 -3.76 -8.36
C SER A 397 16.74 -3.59 -7.18
N GLN A 398 16.21 -4.71 -6.68
CA GLN A 398 15.45 -4.72 -5.42
C GLN A 398 16.24 -3.99 -4.33
N TRP A 399 15.56 -3.13 -3.57
CA TRP A 399 16.17 -2.39 -2.49
C TRP A 399 16.77 -3.35 -1.46
N SER A 400 17.97 -3.02 -1.00
CA SER A 400 18.68 -3.73 0.07
C SER A 400 19.63 -2.76 0.74
N ASP A 401 20.06 -3.07 1.96
CA ASP A 401 20.94 -2.19 2.75
C ASP A 401 22.28 -1.92 2.03
N LYS A 402 22.71 -2.83 1.14
CA LYS A 402 23.90 -2.65 0.29
C LYS A 402 23.77 -1.50 -0.73
N CYS A 403 22.55 -1.04 -1.03
CA CYS A 403 22.31 0.00 -2.01
C CYS A 403 22.54 1.41 -1.49
N GLY A 404 22.55 1.63 -0.17
CA GLY A 404 22.75 2.93 0.48
C GLY A 404 21.75 4.03 0.06
N PHE A 405 21.26 4.84 1.00
CA PHE A 405 20.30 5.90 0.68
C PHE A 405 20.84 6.93 -0.33
N TYR A 406 22.15 7.21 -0.30
CA TYR A 406 22.77 8.22 -1.17
C TYR A 406 23.82 7.63 -2.12
N HIS A 407 24.48 6.54 -1.72
CA HIS A 407 25.53 5.90 -2.51
C HIS A 407 25.28 4.40 -2.71
N CYS A 408 25.19 3.98 -3.97
CA CYS A 408 24.98 2.59 -4.34
C CYS A 408 26.27 1.86 -4.70
N SER A 409 26.65 0.90 -3.85
CA SER A 409 27.83 0.04 -4.06
C SER A 409 27.78 -0.83 -5.32
N ARG A 410 26.58 -1.07 -5.88
CA ARG A 410 26.36 -1.89 -7.08
C ARG A 410 26.46 -1.10 -8.38
N SER A 411 26.62 0.22 -8.31
CA SER A 411 26.81 1.08 -9.46
C SER A 411 28.27 1.54 -9.49
N PRO A 412 29.20 0.77 -10.10
CA PRO A 412 30.52 1.29 -10.41
C PRO A 412 30.33 2.44 -11.41
N THR A 413 30.96 3.59 -11.15
CA THR A 413 30.87 4.85 -11.90
C THR A 413 29.52 5.57 -11.87
N SER A 414 29.44 6.54 -10.97
CA SER A 414 28.43 7.58 -10.94
C SER A 414 28.61 8.58 -12.10
N GLU A 415 28.31 8.19 -13.34
CA GLU A 415 28.06 9.19 -14.40
C GLU A 415 26.77 9.99 -14.11
N TYR A 416 25.95 9.53 -13.18
CA TYR A 416 24.64 10.10 -12.85
C TYR A 416 24.51 10.60 -11.41
N ALA A 417 25.63 10.79 -10.69
CA ALA A 417 25.61 11.56 -9.44
C ALA A 417 25.48 13.07 -9.69
N ASN A 418 25.78 13.56 -10.90
CA ASN A 418 25.91 15.00 -11.18
C ASN A 418 25.14 15.49 -12.43
N THR A 419 24.09 14.81 -12.88
CA THR A 419 23.10 15.43 -13.80
C THR A 419 21.92 15.99 -13.01
N SER A 420 22.22 16.76 -11.97
CA SER A 420 21.34 17.87 -11.61
C SER A 420 21.44 18.90 -12.74
N PRO A 421 20.34 19.54 -13.17
CA PRO A 421 20.48 20.83 -13.83
C PRO A 421 21.30 21.71 -12.89
N GLU A 422 22.17 22.56 -13.42
CA GLU A 422 22.73 23.69 -12.68
C GLU A 422 21.58 24.61 -12.24
N HIS A 423 20.85 24.21 -11.20
CA HIS A 423 19.95 25.06 -10.45
C HIS A 423 20.68 25.43 -9.18
N SER A 424 21.37 26.57 -9.28
CA SER A 424 21.70 27.50 -8.20
C SER A 424 21.25 27.06 -6.79
N ASN A 425 22.23 26.95 -5.88
CA ASN A 425 22.13 26.79 -4.41
C ASN A 425 21.07 27.67 -3.73
N ALA A 426 19.76 27.41 -3.93
CA ALA A 426 18.71 28.23 -3.35
C ALA A 426 17.31 27.58 -3.26
N LYS A 427 17.20 26.25 -3.27
CA LYS A 427 15.97 25.60 -2.81
C LYS A 427 16.30 24.71 -1.63
N THR A 428 15.94 25.18 -0.44
CA THR A 428 15.81 24.28 0.71
C THR A 428 14.68 23.30 0.43
N GLU A 429 14.81 22.10 1.02
CA GLU A 429 13.81 21.05 1.00
C GLU A 429 12.44 21.58 1.43
N LEU A 430 11.36 21.00 0.88
CA LEU A 430 9.98 21.33 1.27
C LEU A 430 9.83 21.14 2.79
N GLY A 431 9.57 22.24 3.50
CA GLY A 431 9.42 22.26 4.96
C GLY A 431 10.68 22.67 5.74
N VAL A 432 11.82 22.91 5.07
CA VAL A 432 13.03 23.45 5.71
C VAL A 432 13.13 24.95 5.39
N PRO A 433 13.02 25.83 6.40
CA PRO A 433 13.19 27.26 6.20
C PRO A 433 14.60 27.57 5.69
N ASN A 434 14.71 28.34 4.60
CA ASN A 434 16.01 28.75 4.06
C ASN A 434 16.64 29.78 5.00
N VAL A 435 17.49 29.30 5.90
CA VAL A 435 18.17 30.09 6.94
C VAL A 435 18.93 31.26 6.34
N SER A 436 19.56 31.09 5.17
CA SER A 436 20.29 32.14 4.46
C SER A 436 19.39 33.29 4.01
N SER A 437 18.20 32.96 3.50
CA SER A 437 17.20 33.94 3.07
C SER A 437 16.46 34.61 4.23
N ILE A 438 16.44 33.99 5.41
CA ILE A 438 15.93 34.55 6.66
C ILE A 438 16.98 35.51 7.25
N GLN A 439 18.24 35.07 7.33
CA GLN A 439 19.36 35.90 7.79
C GLN A 439 19.57 37.14 6.91
N ALA A 440 19.41 37.01 5.58
CA ALA A 440 19.49 38.14 4.66
C ALA A 440 18.37 39.17 4.85
N ARG A 441 17.20 38.77 5.36
CA ARG A 441 16.10 39.69 5.70
C ARG A 441 16.29 40.32 7.09
N LEU A 442 16.92 39.60 8.01
CA LEU A 442 17.18 40.08 9.37
C LEU A 442 18.39 41.04 9.44
N TYR A 443 19.35 40.91 8.52
CA TYR A 443 20.55 41.77 8.50
C TYR A 443 20.88 42.25 7.06
N PRO A 444 20.06 43.14 6.48
CA PRO A 444 20.36 43.71 5.17
C PRO A 444 21.52 44.72 5.32
N GLY A 445 22.77 44.28 5.19
CA GLY A 445 23.90 45.21 5.10
C GLY A 445 25.27 44.78 5.63
N ILE A 446 25.50 43.52 6.01
CA ILE A 446 26.85 43.08 6.42
C ILE A 446 27.37 42.11 5.37
N ASN A 447 27.86 42.65 4.25
CA ASN A 447 28.88 42.10 3.36
C ASN A 447 29.11 43.14 2.25
N ALA A 448 29.95 44.13 2.53
CA ALA A 448 30.69 44.89 1.53
C ALA A 448 32.12 44.36 1.52
#